data_AF-A0AAE3HCC2-F1
#
_entry.id   AF-A0AAE3HCC2-F1
#
_cell.length_a   1.000
_cell.length_b   1.000
_cell.length_c   1.000
_cell.angle_alpha   90.00
_cell.angle_beta   90.00
_cell.angle_gamma   90.00
#
_symmetry.space_group_name_H-M   'P 1'
#
loop_
_entity.id
_entity.type
_entity.pdbx_description
1 polymer ?
#
loop_
_entity_poly.entity_id
_entity_poly.type
_entity_poly.pdbx_seq_one_letter_code
_entity_poly.pdbx_strand_id
1 'polypeptide(L)'
;MKERSLEQGGSTITQQLAKNLFLTREKTLNRKIKELFLAWKLERTYSKEEILEMYLNNSYFGAGAYGIQEASQSFFHKEVQDLNTEECALLAGVLKGPSIYNPQEHLEQAQKRQTLVLRLMKEKGYIE
;
A
#
# COMPACT_ATOMS: atom_id res chain seq x y z
N MET A 1 -16.25 23.15 -18.35
CA MET A 1 -14.93 22.85 -17.74
C MET A 1 -14.94 21.40 -17.31
N LYS A 2 -14.09 20.54 -17.88
CA LYS A 2 -13.92 19.16 -17.38
C LYS A 2 -13.25 19.26 -16.01
N GLU A 3 -13.94 18.80 -14.96
CA GLU A 3 -13.31 18.53 -13.67
C GLU A 3 -12.13 17.59 -13.93
N ARG A 4 -10.90 18.10 -13.79
CA ARG A 4 -9.74 17.22 -13.64
C ARG A 4 -9.99 16.48 -12.34
N SER A 5 -10.45 15.23 -12.41
CA SER A 5 -10.41 14.34 -11.27
C SER A 5 -8.98 14.41 -10.74
N LEU A 6 -8.82 14.81 -9.48
CA LEU A 6 -7.52 14.79 -8.80
C LEU A 6 -6.95 13.38 -8.98
N GLU A 7 -5.95 13.24 -9.85
CA GLU A 7 -5.38 11.95 -10.21
C GLU A 7 -4.90 11.25 -8.95
N GLN A 8 -5.49 10.08 -8.67
CA GLN A 8 -5.10 9.25 -7.54
C GLN A 8 -3.75 8.61 -7.87
N GLY A 9 -2.73 8.89 -7.06
CA GLY A 9 -1.41 8.25 -7.21
C GLY A 9 -0.21 9.11 -6.81
N GLY A 10 -0.37 10.42 -6.64
CA GLY A 10 0.75 11.32 -6.31
C GLY A 10 1.19 11.35 -4.84
N SER A 11 0.66 10.48 -3.97
CA SER A 11 0.97 10.52 -2.53
C SER A 11 2.10 9.55 -2.16
N THR A 12 3.09 10.05 -1.40
CA THR A 12 4.21 9.21 -0.93
C THR A 12 3.75 8.18 0.11
N ILE A 13 4.57 7.16 0.39
CA ILE A 13 4.29 6.17 1.45
C ILE A 13 4.06 6.88 2.80
N THR A 14 4.91 7.86 3.14
CA THR A 14 4.79 8.61 4.39
C THR A 14 3.52 9.44 4.49
N GLN A 15 3.10 10.03 3.37
CA GLN A 15 1.82 10.73 3.27
C GLN A 15 0.64 9.76 3.43
N GLN A 16 0.73 8.57 2.84
CA GLN A 16 -0.28 7.54 3.02
C GLN A 16 -0.33 7.03 4.46
N LEU A 17 0.82 6.83 5.11
CA LEU A 17 0.91 6.49 6.53
C LEU A 17 0.26 7.57 7.41
N ALA A 18 0.62 8.84 7.20
CA ALA A 18 0.03 9.96 7.93
C ALA A 18 -1.50 10.02 7.77
N LYS A 19 -1.99 9.80 6.56
CA LYS A 19 -3.42 9.73 6.26
C LYS A 19 -4.10 8.56 6.98
N ASN A 20 -3.49 7.37 6.98
CA ASN A 20 -4.06 6.17 7.57
C ASN A 20 -4.12 6.24 9.10
N LEU A 21 -3.10 6.81 9.75
CA LEU A 21 -3.01 6.87 11.22
C LEU A 21 -3.82 8.01 11.85
N PHE A 22 -3.85 9.19 11.23
CA PHE A 22 -4.24 10.41 11.92
C PHE A 22 -5.40 11.17 11.30
N LEU A 23 -5.83 10.83 10.08
CA LEU A 23 -6.78 11.64 9.32
C LEU A 23 -8.03 10.84 8.92
N THR A 24 -9.14 11.57 8.81
CA THR A 24 -10.39 11.01 8.30
C THR A 24 -10.33 10.78 6.79
N ARG A 25 -11.27 10.00 6.26
CA ARG A 25 -11.37 9.70 4.82
C ARG A 25 -11.88 10.87 3.97
N GLU A 26 -12.28 11.99 4.59
CA GLU A 26 -12.81 13.18 3.91
C GLU A 26 -11.82 13.76 2.89
N LYS A 27 -12.25 14.04 1.66
CA LYS A 27 -11.34 14.55 0.62
C LYS A 27 -11.35 16.07 0.55
N THR A 28 -10.80 16.74 1.57
CA THR A 28 -10.68 18.23 1.61
C THR A 28 -9.24 18.71 1.44
N LEU A 29 -9.06 19.93 0.93
CA LEU A 29 -7.74 20.56 0.80
C LEU A 29 -7.08 20.76 2.16
N ASN A 30 -7.86 21.20 3.16
CA ASN A 30 -7.38 21.36 4.54
C ASN A 30 -6.85 20.04 5.11
N ARG A 31 -7.53 18.91 4.86
CA ARG A 31 -7.02 17.61 5.24
C ARG A 31 -5.72 17.27 4.51
N LYS A 32 -5.61 17.55 3.20
CA LYS A 32 -4.39 17.28 2.44
C LYS A 32 -3.19 18.11 2.93
N ILE A 33 -3.40 19.36 3.36
CA ILE A 33 -2.35 20.17 3.99
C ILE A 33 -1.90 19.54 5.32
N LYS A 34 -2.84 19.10 6.17
CA LYS A 34 -2.51 18.37 7.40
C LYS A 34 -1.70 17.10 7.12
N GLU A 35 -2.05 16.35 6.07
CA GLU A 35 -1.32 15.16 5.62
C GLU A 35 0.14 15.50 5.29
N LEU A 36 0.40 16.62 4.61
CA LEU A 36 1.76 17.07 4.28
C LEU A 36 2.57 17.40 5.54
N PHE A 37 2.00 18.14 6.49
CA PHE A 37 2.68 18.49 7.74
C PHE A 37 2.97 17.27 8.61
N LEU A 38 2.02 16.35 8.72
CA LEU A 38 2.20 15.10 9.47
C LEU A 38 3.25 14.21 8.80
N ALA A 39 3.22 14.08 7.48
CA ALA A 39 4.23 13.33 6.74
C ALA A 39 5.63 13.93 6.95
N TRP A 40 5.77 15.26 6.87
CA TRP A 40 7.03 15.93 7.14
C TRP A 40 7.53 15.67 8.58
N LYS A 41 6.63 15.68 9.57
CA LYS A 41 6.99 15.36 10.95
C LYS A 41 7.46 13.91 11.10
N LEU A 42 6.79 12.95 10.45
CA LEU A 42 7.21 11.54 10.44
C LEU A 42 8.62 11.38 9.85
N GLU A 43 8.87 11.97 8.68
CA GLU A 43 10.18 11.95 8.00
C GLU A 43 11.31 12.56 8.83
N ARG A 44 11.01 13.52 9.71
CA ARG A 44 12.01 14.13 10.60
C ARG A 44 12.27 13.29 11.86
N THR A 45 11.35 12.40 12.20
CA THR A 45 11.36 11.65 13.46
C THR A 45 11.84 10.22 13.26
N TYR A 46 11.50 9.61 12.12
CA TYR A 46 11.72 8.20 11.84
C TYR A 46 12.53 8.00 10.55
N SER A 47 13.29 6.92 10.48
CA SER A 47 14.00 6.50 9.27
C SER A 47 13.02 6.03 8.17
N LYS A 48 13.52 5.88 6.94
CA LYS A 48 12.72 5.37 5.83
C LYS A 48 12.25 3.94 6.07
N GLU A 49 13.10 3.14 6.70
CA GLU A 49 12.84 1.75 7.05
C GLU A 49 11.73 1.67 8.12
N GLU A 50 11.83 2.47 9.19
CA GLU A 50 10.79 2.55 10.23
C GLU A 50 9.45 3.04 9.66
N ILE A 51 9.47 4.03 8.76
CA ILE A 51 8.27 4.52 8.08
C ILE A 51 7.65 3.43 7.21
N LEU A 52 8.46 2.68 6.48
CA LEU A 52 7.99 1.58 5.64
C LEU A 52 7.40 0.46 6.50
N GLU A 53 8.06 0.10 7.60
CA GLU A 53 7.57 -0.89 8.56
C GLU A 53 6.22 -0.47 9.14
N MET A 54 6.10 0.75 9.66
CA MET A 54 4.85 1.29 10.17
C MET A 54 3.77 1.31 9.08
N TYR A 55 4.11 1.70 7.85
CA TYR A 55 3.18 1.69 6.72
C TYR A 55 2.66 0.30 6.42
N LEU A 56 3.54 -0.70 6.31
CA LEU A 56 3.17 -2.08 6.01
C LEU A 56 2.33 -2.69 7.13
N ASN A 57 2.65 -2.41 8.40
CA ASN A 57 1.91 -2.92 9.55
C ASN A 57 0.56 -2.23 9.81
N ASN A 58 0.33 -1.03 9.27
CA ASN A 58 -0.93 -0.30 9.44
C ASN A 58 -1.78 -0.21 8.17
N SER A 59 -1.33 -0.81 7.06
CA SER A 59 -2.07 -0.81 5.81
C SER A 59 -3.16 -1.88 5.81
N TYR A 60 -4.30 -1.55 5.20
CA TYR A 60 -5.39 -2.51 4.98
C TYR A 60 -5.14 -3.29 3.69
N PHE A 61 -5.11 -4.61 3.77
CA PHE A 61 -4.90 -5.51 2.62
C PHE A 61 -6.19 -6.16 2.10
N GLY A 62 -7.35 -5.90 2.70
CA GLY A 62 -8.59 -6.53 2.29
C GLY A 62 -8.91 -7.75 3.15
N ALA A 63 -10.13 -8.29 3.00
CA ALA A 63 -10.61 -9.43 3.80
C ALA A 63 -10.46 -9.28 5.34
N GLY A 64 -10.46 -8.05 5.86
CA GLY A 64 -10.24 -7.80 7.28
C GLY A 64 -8.78 -7.84 7.74
N ALA A 65 -7.81 -8.13 6.86
CA ALA A 65 -6.39 -8.14 7.20
C ALA A 65 -5.81 -6.72 7.29
N TYR A 66 -5.34 -6.37 8.48
CA TYR A 66 -4.61 -5.13 8.75
C TYR A 66 -3.17 -5.45 9.09
N GLY A 67 -2.25 -4.92 8.29
CA GLY A 67 -0.83 -5.23 8.43
C GLY A 67 -0.37 -6.38 7.55
N ILE A 68 0.90 -6.33 7.18
CA ILE A 68 1.51 -7.26 6.22
C ILE A 68 1.57 -8.70 6.75
N GLN A 69 1.77 -8.89 8.06
CA GLN A 69 1.80 -10.20 8.69
C GLN A 69 0.43 -10.88 8.64
N GLU A 70 -0.64 -10.17 8.98
CA GLU A 70 -2.01 -10.70 8.88
C GLU A 70 -2.37 -11.02 7.43
N ALA A 71 -1.97 -10.16 6.48
CA ALA A 71 -2.21 -10.40 5.05
C ALA A 71 -1.47 -11.65 4.55
N SER A 72 -0.21 -11.83 4.99
CA SER A 72 0.60 -13.02 4.69
C SER A 72 -0.08 -14.30 5.16
N GLN A 73 -0.55 -14.31 6.41
CA GLN A 73 -1.27 -15.44 6.98
C GLN A 73 -2.63 -15.69 6.32
N SER A 74 -3.37 -14.62 6.00
CA SER A 74 -4.69 -14.70 5.39
C SER A 74 -4.67 -15.19 3.94
N PHE A 75 -3.67 -14.78 3.15
CA PHE A 75 -3.63 -15.09 1.71
C PHE A 75 -2.77 -16.31 1.39
N PHE A 76 -1.75 -16.61 2.20
CA PHE A 76 -0.76 -17.65 1.88
C PHE A 76 -0.52 -18.65 3.02
N HIS A 77 -1.06 -18.42 4.22
CA HIS A 77 -0.79 -19.22 5.42
C HIS A 77 0.70 -19.32 5.75
N LYS A 78 1.40 -18.19 5.63
CA LYS A 78 2.85 -18.06 5.84
C LYS A 78 3.18 -16.90 6.77
N GLU A 79 4.30 -17.00 7.46
CA GLU A 79 4.94 -15.85 8.09
C GLU A 79 5.47 -14.89 7.02
N VAL A 80 5.47 -13.57 7.30
CA VAL A 80 5.89 -12.55 6.32
C VAL A 80 7.31 -12.78 5.79
N GLN A 81 8.19 -13.34 6.63
CA GLN A 81 9.58 -13.65 6.28
C GLN A 81 9.72 -14.84 5.31
N ASP A 82 8.68 -15.67 5.19
CA ASP A 82 8.68 -16.88 4.34
C ASP A 82 8.03 -16.61 2.96
N LEU A 83 7.64 -15.37 2.69
CA LEU A 83 7.03 -14.98 1.43
C LEU A 83 8.06 -14.97 0.29
N ASN A 84 7.66 -15.53 -0.84
CA ASN A 84 8.45 -15.42 -2.06
C ASN A 84 8.16 -14.09 -2.81
N THR A 85 8.97 -13.82 -3.83
CA THR A 85 8.85 -12.61 -4.66
C THR A 85 7.47 -12.42 -5.29
N GLU A 86 6.83 -13.50 -5.75
CA GLU A 86 5.50 -13.42 -6.37
C GLU A 86 4.43 -13.06 -5.35
N GLU A 87 4.48 -13.64 -4.16
CA GLU A 87 3.56 -13.37 -3.05
C GLU A 87 3.74 -11.92 -2.55
N CYS A 88 4.99 -11.46 -2.41
CA CYS A 88 5.31 -10.05 -2.13
C CYS A 88 4.74 -9.11 -3.20
N ALA A 89 4.86 -9.46 -4.49
CA ALA A 89 4.31 -8.67 -5.58
C ALA A 89 2.78 -8.63 -5.56
N LEU A 90 2.12 -9.72 -5.14
CA LEU A 90 0.67 -9.75 -4.97
C LEU A 90 0.23 -8.81 -3.85
N LEU A 91 0.87 -8.86 -2.68
CA LEU A 91 0.58 -7.97 -1.55
C LEU A 91 0.81 -6.49 -1.90
N ALA A 92 1.89 -6.18 -2.61
CA ALA A 92 2.15 -4.83 -3.11
C ALA A 92 1.07 -4.38 -4.13
N GLY A 93 0.57 -5.31 -4.94
CA GLY A 93 -0.54 -5.08 -5.87
C GLY A 93 -1.85 -4.73 -5.16
N VAL A 94 -2.15 -5.48 -4.11
CA VAL A 94 -3.34 -5.35 -3.26
C VAL A 94 -3.46 -3.94 -2.66
N LEU A 95 -2.36 -3.36 -2.16
CA LEU A 95 -2.34 -2.04 -1.53
C LEU A 95 -2.90 -0.90 -2.40
N LYS A 96 -2.86 -1.03 -3.74
CA LYS A 96 -3.47 -0.04 -4.65
C LYS A 96 -4.99 0.05 -4.45
N GLY A 97 -5.63 -1.07 -4.15
CA GLY A 97 -7.08 -1.18 -4.06
C GLY A 97 -7.46 -2.50 -3.40
N PRO A 98 -7.45 -2.56 -2.06
CA PRO A 98 -7.66 -3.79 -1.32
C PRO A 98 -8.98 -4.50 -1.68
N SER A 99 -10.05 -3.74 -1.91
CA SER A 99 -11.34 -4.30 -2.33
C SER A 99 -11.40 -4.75 -3.79
N ILE A 100 -10.49 -4.29 -4.66
CA ILE A 100 -10.49 -4.61 -6.09
C ILE A 100 -9.55 -5.78 -6.39
N TYR A 101 -8.46 -5.86 -5.64
CA TYR A 101 -7.36 -6.80 -5.87
C TYR A 101 -7.25 -7.84 -4.77
N ASN A 102 -8.29 -8.04 -3.95
CA ASN A 102 -8.35 -9.09 -2.95
C ASN A 102 -8.27 -10.47 -3.64
N PRO A 103 -7.23 -11.29 -3.42
CA PRO A 103 -7.10 -12.59 -4.09
C PRO A 103 -8.16 -13.60 -3.67
N GLN A 104 -8.79 -13.43 -2.50
CA GLN A 104 -9.85 -14.34 -2.01
C GLN A 104 -11.19 -14.11 -2.74
N GLU A 105 -11.44 -12.91 -3.22
CA GLU A 105 -12.71 -12.53 -3.89
C GLU A 105 -12.53 -12.30 -5.41
N HIS A 106 -11.36 -11.82 -5.83
CA HIS A 106 -11.08 -11.27 -7.15
C HIS A 106 -9.72 -11.74 -7.68
N LEU A 107 -9.52 -13.07 -7.70
CA LEU A 107 -8.25 -13.70 -8.05
C LEU A 107 -7.69 -13.24 -9.40
N GLU A 108 -8.54 -13.16 -10.44
CA GLU A 108 -8.09 -12.76 -11.78
C GLU A 108 -7.58 -11.29 -11.79
N GLN A 109 -8.25 -10.40 -11.08
CA GLN A 109 -7.85 -8.99 -10.97
C GLN A 109 -6.57 -8.86 -10.14
N ALA A 110 -6.45 -9.63 -9.05
CA ALA A 110 -5.26 -9.71 -8.23
C ALA A 110 -4.04 -10.19 -9.05
N GLN A 111 -4.19 -11.26 -9.83
CA GLN A 111 -3.12 -11.81 -10.68
C GLN A 111 -2.69 -10.81 -11.77
N LYS A 112 -3.64 -10.18 -12.47
CA LYS A 112 -3.32 -9.12 -13.46
C LYS A 112 -2.52 -7.98 -12.83
N ARG A 113 -2.86 -7.61 -11.59
CA ARG A 113 -2.16 -6.57 -10.84
C ARG A 113 -0.77 -7.03 -10.40
N GLN A 114 -0.64 -8.28 -9.93
CA GLN A 114 0.63 -8.92 -9.57
C GLN A 114 1.59 -8.98 -10.76
N THR A 115 1.13 -9.40 -11.95
CA THR A 115 1.96 -9.41 -13.18
C THR A 115 2.50 -8.02 -13.52
N LEU A 116 1.68 -6.97 -13.33
CA LEU A 116 2.15 -5.59 -13.51
C LEU A 116 3.21 -5.22 -12.47
N VAL A 117 3.05 -5.60 -11.20
CA VAL A 117 4.05 -5.34 -10.16
C VAL A 117 5.36 -6.07 -10.47
N LEU A 118 5.32 -7.36 -10.81
CA LEU A 118 6.49 -8.16 -11.16
C LEU A 118 7.25 -7.56 -12.35
N ARG A 119 6.52 -7.17 -13.41
CA ARG A 119 7.12 -6.48 -14.56
C ARG A 119 7.81 -5.18 -14.16
N LEU A 120 7.17 -4.36 -13.31
CA LEU A 120 7.78 -3.12 -12.83
C LEU A 120 9.01 -3.39 -11.94
N MET A 121 8.97 -4.44 -11.12
CA MET A 121 10.13 -4.85 -10.31
C MET A 121 11.31 -5.24 -11.19
N LYS A 122 11.06 -5.98 -12.27
CA LYS A 122 12.06 -6.34 -13.27
C LYS A 122 12.60 -5.14 -14.03
N GLU A 123 11.73 -4.26 -14.53
CA GLU A 123 12.12 -3.01 -15.22
C GLU A 123 12.96 -2.09 -14.32
N LYS A 124 12.78 -2.16 -12.99
CA LYS A 124 13.56 -1.40 -12.01
C LYS A 124 14.77 -2.13 -11.46
N GLY A 125 15.03 -3.37 -11.89
CA GLY A 125 16.19 -4.17 -11.47
C GLY A 125 16.09 -4.72 -10.04
N TYR A 126 14.90 -4.83 -9.46
CA TYR A 126 14.71 -5.48 -8.17
C TYR A 126 14.69 -7.02 -8.29
N ILE A 127 14.36 -7.54 -9.47
CA ILE A 127 14.28 -8.99 -9.77
C ILE A 127 14.75 -9.24 -11.22
N GLU A 128 15.10 -10.49 -11.53
CA GLU A 128 15.62 -10.92 -12.84
C GLU A 128 14.54 -11.35 -13.86
#